data_AF-A0A8B6D242-F1
#
_entry.id   AF-A0A8B6D242-F1
#
_cell.length_a   1.000
_cell.length_b   1.000
_cell.length_c   1.000
_cell.angle_alpha   90.00
_cell.angle_beta   90.00
_cell.angle_gamma   90.00
#
_symmetry.space_group_name_H-M   'P 1'
#
loop_
_entity.id
_entity.type
_entity.pdbx_description
1 polymer ?
#
loop_
_entity_poly.entity_id
_entity_poly.type
_entity_poly.pdbx_seq_one_letter_code
_entity_poly.pdbx_strand_id
1 'polypeptide(L)'
;MEIDSNNSSGGSGKQVIREDFSAAKHKLTAYFAPKKNTEYEIYKFRQAKQTSDETIDSFHTRLRQLAVNCEFTETSKEVKSQIIQGCHSTRLRRKALREDTTLEGLISSARALELSEKQATEIEQIRQTIRKCCEKRSWKTSKRTTISTDTNGPKRKEKRLLAETVEVTFHMQTSVLHLEKVATHVKS
;
A
#
# COMPACT_ATOMS: atom_id res chain seq x y z
N MET A 1 35.90 18.48 72.49
CA MET A 1 34.65 17.97 73.08
C MET A 1 33.51 18.42 72.19
N GLU A 2 32.67 17.47 71.85
CA GLU A 2 31.95 17.33 70.58
C GLU A 2 30.75 18.30 70.44
N ILE A 3 30.49 18.72 69.19
CA ILE A 3 29.30 19.47 68.80
C ILE A 3 28.35 18.46 68.15
N ASP A 4 27.39 17.96 68.92
CA ASP A 4 26.33 17.09 68.40
C ASP A 4 25.33 17.91 67.59
N SER A 5 25.50 17.84 66.28
CA SER A 5 24.55 18.38 65.30
C SER A 5 23.35 17.43 65.20
N ASN A 6 22.28 17.76 65.92
CA ASN A 6 20.97 17.11 65.78
C ASN A 6 20.38 17.40 64.38
N ASN A 7 20.62 16.50 63.43
CA ASN A 7 19.88 16.41 62.17
C ASN A 7 18.64 15.52 62.38
N SER A 8 17.57 16.11 62.94
CA SER A 8 16.29 15.43 63.10
C SER A 8 15.41 15.65 61.87
N SER A 9 15.59 14.76 60.88
CA SER A 9 14.53 14.09 60.10
C SER A 9 13.10 14.63 60.24
N GLY A 10 12.79 15.72 59.54
CA GLY A 10 11.44 16.26 59.38
C GLY A 10 10.96 16.18 57.93
N GLY A 11 10.66 14.98 57.43
CA GLY A 11 10.27 14.83 56.01
C GLY A 11 9.63 13.50 55.61
N SER A 12 9.13 12.69 56.53
CA SER A 12 8.54 11.37 56.21
C SER A 12 7.05 11.43 55.84
N GLY A 13 6.30 12.44 56.29
CA GLY A 13 4.84 12.46 56.14
C GLY A 13 4.31 12.74 54.72
N LYS A 14 5.04 13.48 53.89
CA LYS A 14 4.59 13.82 52.52
C LYS A 14 4.88 12.73 51.50
N GLN A 15 5.95 11.95 51.71
CA GLN A 15 6.33 10.82 50.84
C GLN A 15 5.32 9.67 50.97
N VAL A 16 4.97 9.32 52.21
CA VAL A 16 4.10 8.17 52.54
C VAL A 16 2.68 8.33 51.99
N ILE A 17 2.05 9.50 52.18
CA ILE A 17 0.69 9.76 51.67
C ILE A 17 0.64 9.70 50.13
N ARG A 18 1.72 10.10 49.45
CA ARG A 18 1.80 10.05 47.98
C ARG A 18 1.95 8.61 47.47
N GLU A 19 2.71 7.77 48.17
CA GLU A 19 2.86 6.34 47.86
C GLU A 19 1.55 5.59 48.10
N ASP A 20 0.88 5.85 49.22
CA ASP A 20 -0.41 5.24 49.56
C ASP A 20 -1.52 5.65 48.58
N PHE A 21 -1.57 6.93 48.20
CA PHE A 21 -2.50 7.43 47.18
C PHE A 21 -2.22 6.80 45.81
N SER A 22 -0.95 6.70 45.41
CA SER A 22 -0.54 6.05 44.16
C SER A 22 -0.95 4.57 44.16
N ALA A 23 -0.66 3.85 45.24
CA ALA A 23 -1.01 2.44 45.40
C ALA A 23 -2.53 2.21 45.38
N ALA A 24 -3.31 3.05 46.07
CA ALA A 24 -4.77 3.00 46.04
C ALA A 24 -5.30 3.28 44.63
N LYS A 25 -4.78 4.31 43.95
CA LYS A 25 -5.13 4.63 42.56
C LYS A 25 -4.82 3.47 41.61
N HIS A 26 -3.67 2.82 41.75
CA HIS A 26 -3.30 1.65 40.94
C HIS A 26 -4.25 0.47 41.18
N LYS A 27 -4.58 0.16 42.44
CA LYS A 27 -5.54 -0.91 42.77
C LYS A 27 -6.94 -0.62 42.23
N LEU A 28 -7.43 0.61 42.39
CA LEU A 28 -8.71 1.05 41.82
C LEU A 28 -8.69 0.98 40.29
N THR A 29 -7.61 1.45 39.66
CA THR A 29 -7.47 1.41 38.20
C THR A 29 -7.42 -0.03 37.68
N ALA A 30 -6.75 -0.95 38.38
CA ALA A 30 -6.71 -2.37 38.02
C ALA A 30 -8.07 -3.06 38.22
N TYR A 31 -8.80 -2.71 39.28
CA TYR A 31 -10.13 -3.25 39.57
C TYR A 31 -11.19 -2.79 38.55
N PHE A 32 -11.13 -1.51 38.15
CA PHE A 32 -12.03 -0.93 37.16
C PHE A 32 -11.50 -1.00 35.72
N ALA A 33 -10.30 -1.56 35.50
CA ALA A 33 -9.81 -1.80 34.16
C ALA A 33 -10.82 -2.73 33.46
N PRO A 34 -11.33 -2.36 32.27
CA PRO A 34 -12.21 -3.25 31.53
C PRO A 34 -11.48 -4.56 31.34
N LYS A 35 -12.09 -5.67 31.80
CA LYS A 35 -11.51 -7.01 31.67
C LYS A 35 -11.34 -7.30 30.19
N LYS A 36 -10.14 -7.08 29.66
CA LYS A 36 -9.79 -7.40 28.28
C LYS A 36 -9.82 -8.91 28.16
N ASN A 37 -10.75 -9.42 27.36
CA ASN A 37 -10.78 -10.84 27.05
C ASN A 37 -9.79 -11.06 25.91
N THR A 38 -8.59 -11.52 26.25
CA THR A 38 -7.52 -11.82 25.30
C THR A 38 -8.00 -12.77 24.20
N GLU A 39 -8.76 -13.80 24.57
CA GLU A 39 -9.33 -14.76 23.62
C GLU A 39 -10.28 -14.11 22.60
N TYR A 40 -11.05 -13.11 23.04
CA TYR A 40 -11.94 -12.37 22.15
C TYR A 40 -11.17 -11.47 21.17
N GLU A 41 -10.08 -10.86 21.60
CA GLU A 41 -9.22 -10.07 20.73
C GLU A 41 -8.48 -10.98 19.71
N ILE A 42 -8.03 -12.16 20.14
CA ILE A 42 -7.47 -13.18 19.24
C ILE A 42 -8.53 -13.59 18.20
N TYR A 43 -9.77 -13.85 18.63
CA TYR A 43 -10.86 -14.16 17.73
C TYR A 43 -11.07 -13.06 16.67
N LYS A 44 -11.12 -11.78 17.08
CA LYS A 44 -11.20 -10.64 16.14
C LYS A 44 -10.03 -10.62 15.16
N PHE A 45 -8.81 -10.86 15.66
CA PHE A 45 -7.61 -10.91 14.84
C PHE A 45 -7.70 -12.03 13.78
N ARG A 46 -8.15 -13.23 14.16
CA ARG A 46 -8.30 -14.37 13.24
C ARG A 46 -9.41 -14.17 12.22
N GLN A 47 -10.47 -13.44 12.58
CA GLN A 47 -11.57 -13.12 11.67
C GLN A 47 -11.23 -11.99 10.69
N ALA A 48 -10.16 -11.22 10.93
CA ALA A 48 -9.76 -10.13 10.05
C ALA A 48 -9.30 -10.65 8.68
N LYS A 49 -10.01 -10.22 7.62
CA LYS A 49 -9.67 -10.48 6.22
C LYS A 49 -9.50 -9.16 5.47
N GLN A 50 -8.70 -9.16 4.41
CA GLN A 50 -8.53 -8.01 3.52
C GLN A 50 -9.87 -7.68 2.85
N THR A 51 -10.27 -6.40 2.87
CA THR A 51 -11.46 -5.96 2.13
C THR A 51 -11.13 -5.75 0.65
N SER A 52 -12.15 -5.71 -0.23
CA SER A 52 -11.98 -5.60 -1.69
C SER A 52 -11.13 -4.41 -2.12
N ASP A 53 -11.27 -3.29 -1.41
CA ASP A 53 -10.69 -2.00 -1.77
C ASP A 53 -9.46 -1.63 -0.91
N GLU A 54 -9.05 -2.53 -0.03
CA GLU A 54 -7.94 -2.30 0.90
C GLU A 54 -6.61 -2.79 0.32
N THR A 55 -5.58 -1.94 0.38
CA THR A 55 -4.20 -2.32 0.02
C THR A 55 -3.58 -3.22 1.06
N ILE A 56 -2.56 -3.99 0.67
CA ILE A 56 -1.84 -4.87 1.62
C ILE A 56 -1.22 -4.07 2.77
N ASP A 57 -0.72 -2.86 2.53
CA ASP A 57 -0.14 -2.00 3.57
C ASP A 57 -1.17 -1.55 4.62
N SER A 58 -2.39 -1.21 4.18
CA SER A 58 -3.50 -0.90 5.10
C SER A 58 -3.89 -2.13 5.90
N PHE A 59 -4.01 -3.28 5.24
CA PHE A 59 -4.37 -4.53 5.90
C PHE A 59 -3.33 -4.93 6.96
N HIS A 60 -2.04 -4.85 6.63
CA HIS A 60 -0.95 -5.10 7.57
C HIS A 60 -1.00 -4.14 8.78
N THR A 61 -1.24 -2.85 8.54
CA THR A 61 -1.38 -1.85 9.62
C THR A 61 -2.54 -2.19 10.56
N ARG A 62 -3.69 -2.56 10.00
CA ARG A 62 -4.88 -2.96 10.77
C ARG A 62 -4.62 -4.23 11.59
N LEU A 63 -3.94 -5.22 11.01
CA LEU A 63 -3.55 -6.43 11.74
C LEU A 63 -2.61 -6.13 12.90
N ARG A 64 -1.65 -5.20 12.72
CA ARG A 64 -0.76 -4.77 13.81
C ARG A 64 -1.55 -4.13 14.95
N GLN A 65 -2.54 -3.29 14.65
CA GLN A 65 -3.37 -2.65 15.67
C GLN A 65 -4.18 -3.68 16.47
N LEU A 66 -4.75 -4.70 15.80
CA LEU A 66 -5.48 -5.78 16.47
C LEU A 66 -4.56 -6.66 17.33
N ALA A 67 -3.34 -6.91 16.87
CA ALA A 67 -2.38 -7.75 17.58
C ALA A 67 -1.91 -7.16 18.93
N VAL A 68 -1.98 -5.83 19.12
CA VAL A 68 -1.57 -5.15 20.37
C VAL A 68 -2.27 -5.72 21.60
N ASN A 69 -3.56 -6.07 21.48
CA ASN A 69 -4.36 -6.56 22.60
C ASN A 69 -4.42 -8.09 22.71
N CYS A 70 -3.76 -8.81 21.80
CA CYS A 70 -3.81 -10.27 21.73
C CYS A 70 -2.73 -10.97 22.56
N GLU A 71 -1.75 -10.22 23.10
CA GLU A 71 -0.65 -10.74 23.93
C GLU A 71 0.14 -11.89 23.28
N PHE A 72 0.36 -11.82 21.96
CA PHE A 72 1.12 -12.84 21.23
C PHE A 72 2.61 -12.84 21.60
N THR A 73 3.19 -14.03 21.74
CA THR A 73 4.63 -14.22 21.97
C THR A 73 5.48 -13.72 20.79
N GLU A 74 5.04 -14.00 19.57
CA GLU A 74 5.70 -13.56 18.34
C GLU A 74 4.67 -12.95 17.39
N THR A 75 4.42 -11.66 17.57
CA THR A 75 3.44 -10.91 16.77
C THR A 75 3.75 -10.97 15.27
N SER A 76 5.03 -11.00 14.89
CA SER A 76 5.43 -11.01 13.47
C SER A 76 5.01 -12.30 12.76
N LYS A 77 5.13 -13.45 13.44
CA LYS A 77 4.70 -14.75 12.91
C LYS A 77 3.19 -14.80 12.79
N GLU A 78 2.47 -14.29 13.78
CA GLU A 78 1.01 -14.29 13.76
C GLU A 78 0.43 -13.39 12.68
N VAL A 79 0.99 -12.19 12.51
CA VAL A 79 0.63 -11.28 11.42
C VAL A 79 0.94 -11.90 10.07
N LYS A 80 2.10 -12.55 9.90
CA LYS A 80 2.44 -13.28 8.66
C LYS A 80 1.39 -14.35 8.35
N SER A 81 1.08 -15.22 9.30
CA SER A 81 0.07 -16.28 9.14
C SER A 81 -1.29 -15.72 8.78
N GLN A 82 -1.70 -14.62 9.42
CA GLN A 82 -2.97 -13.97 9.15
C GLN A 82 -3.02 -13.31 7.76
N ILE A 83 -1.91 -12.73 7.28
CA ILE A 83 -1.83 -12.19 5.91
C ILE A 83 -2.04 -13.32 4.89
N ILE A 84 -1.41 -14.48 5.08
CA ILE A 84 -1.53 -15.62 4.16
C ILE A 84 -2.98 -16.12 4.08
N GLN A 85 -3.66 -16.21 5.22
CA GLN A 85 -5.05 -16.68 5.30
C GLN A 85 -6.06 -15.62 4.80
N GLY A 86 -5.86 -14.35 5.18
CA GLY A 86 -6.82 -13.27 4.97
C GLY A 86 -6.63 -12.43 3.70
N CYS A 87 -5.55 -12.64 2.93
CA CYS A 87 -5.32 -11.89 1.68
C CYS A 87 -6.30 -12.27 0.56
N HIS A 88 -6.61 -11.31 -0.31
CA HIS A 88 -7.42 -11.54 -1.51
C HIS A 88 -6.61 -12.22 -2.64
N SER A 89 -5.34 -11.83 -2.79
CA SER A 89 -4.49 -12.34 -3.89
C SER A 89 -4.08 -13.80 -3.67
N THR A 90 -4.64 -14.69 -4.49
CA THR A 90 -4.25 -16.11 -4.51
C THR A 90 -2.79 -16.31 -4.95
N ARG A 91 -2.25 -15.39 -5.77
CA ARG A 91 -0.84 -15.42 -6.21
C ARG A 91 0.10 -15.16 -5.05
N LEU A 92 -0.20 -14.16 -4.22
CA LEU A 92 0.56 -13.87 -3.01
C LEU A 92 0.54 -15.08 -2.06
N ARG A 93 -0.64 -15.67 -1.83
CA ARG A 93 -0.79 -16.86 -0.98
C ARG A 93 0.07 -18.03 -1.46
N ARG A 94 0.03 -18.33 -2.76
CA ARG A 94 0.84 -19.41 -3.35
C ARG A 94 2.33 -19.14 -3.23
N LYS A 95 2.78 -17.90 -3.43
CA LYS A 95 4.18 -17.51 -3.26
C LYS A 95 4.63 -17.70 -1.80
N ALA A 96 3.82 -17.22 -0.85
CA ALA A 96 4.10 -17.30 0.58
C ALA A 96 4.16 -18.73 1.13
N LEU A 97 3.40 -19.66 0.53
CA LEU A 97 3.43 -21.08 0.90
C LEU A 97 4.56 -21.87 0.22
N ARG A 98 5.14 -21.34 -0.86
CA ARG A 98 6.27 -21.96 -1.57
C ARG A 98 7.60 -21.62 -0.91
N GLU A 99 7.75 -20.37 -0.48
CA GLU A 99 9.00 -19.82 0.04
C GLU A 99 8.80 -19.39 1.50
N ASP A 100 9.64 -19.91 2.40
CA ASP A 100 9.69 -19.46 3.79
C ASP A 100 10.24 -18.03 3.88
N THR A 101 9.35 -17.07 3.69
CA THR A 101 9.68 -15.63 3.67
C THR A 101 9.52 -14.98 5.04
N THR A 102 10.31 -13.95 5.33
CA THR A 102 10.09 -13.10 6.51
C THR A 102 8.82 -12.24 6.31
N LEU A 103 8.27 -11.68 7.39
CA LEU A 103 7.10 -10.79 7.30
C LEU A 103 7.37 -9.61 6.34
N GLU A 104 8.56 -9.01 6.42
CA GLU A 104 8.97 -7.92 5.54
C GLU A 104 9.09 -8.37 4.08
N GLY A 105 9.69 -9.53 3.82
CA GLY A 105 9.79 -10.08 2.47
C GLY A 105 8.42 -10.41 1.86
N LEU A 106 7.48 -10.85 2.69
CA LEU A 106 6.09 -11.09 2.29
C LEU A 106 5.39 -9.79 1.88
N ILE A 107 5.52 -8.72 2.69
CA ILE A 107 4.94 -7.41 2.40
C ILE A 107 5.55 -6.81 1.14
N SER A 108 6.88 -6.85 1.00
CA SER A 108 7.57 -6.39 -0.21
C SER A 108 7.09 -7.11 -1.47
N SER A 109 6.97 -8.44 -1.39
CA SER A 109 6.41 -9.25 -2.48
C SER A 109 4.96 -8.89 -2.79
N ALA A 110 4.15 -8.61 -1.78
CA ALA A 110 2.76 -8.22 -1.94
C ALA A 110 2.62 -6.87 -2.65
N ARG A 111 3.41 -5.86 -2.24
CA ARG A 111 3.47 -4.56 -2.92
C ARG A 111 3.88 -4.70 -4.39
N ALA A 112 4.91 -5.52 -4.65
CA ALA A 112 5.35 -5.78 -6.02
C ALA A 112 4.26 -6.44 -6.87
N LEU A 113 3.50 -7.38 -6.30
CA LEU A 113 2.37 -8.01 -6.98
C LEU A 113 1.23 -7.02 -7.25
N GLU A 114 0.83 -6.22 -6.26
CA GLU A 114 -0.20 -5.20 -6.44
C GLU A 114 0.18 -4.17 -7.53
N LEU A 115 1.44 -3.71 -7.52
CA LEU A 115 1.94 -2.80 -8.54
C LEU A 115 1.96 -3.44 -9.93
N SER A 116 2.46 -4.67 -10.03
CA SER A 116 2.52 -5.39 -11.31
C SER A 116 1.13 -5.66 -11.88
N GLU A 117 0.15 -5.98 -11.03
CA GLU A 117 -1.25 -6.20 -11.44
C GLU A 117 -1.90 -4.91 -11.92
N LYS A 118 -1.68 -3.79 -11.22
CA LYS A 118 -2.12 -2.46 -11.68
C LYS A 118 -1.52 -2.10 -13.05
N GLN A 119 -0.21 -2.27 -13.22
CA GLN A 119 0.47 -1.96 -14.48
C GLN A 119 0.04 -2.90 -15.61
N ALA A 120 -0.13 -4.19 -15.34
CA ALA A 120 -0.59 -5.15 -16.34
C ALA A 120 -2.02 -4.85 -16.82
N THR A 121 -2.93 -4.54 -15.89
CA THR A 121 -4.31 -4.18 -16.22
C THR A 121 -4.38 -2.88 -17.03
N GLU A 122 -3.55 -1.88 -16.72
CA GLU A 122 -3.45 -0.66 -17.51
C GLU A 122 -2.98 -0.94 -18.96
N ILE A 123 -1.93 -1.75 -19.14
CA ILE A 123 -1.45 -2.16 -20.47
C ILE A 123 -2.54 -2.90 -21.25
N GLU A 124 -3.27 -3.80 -20.60
CA GLU A 124 -4.36 -4.56 -21.21
C GLU A 124 -5.53 -3.65 -21.62
N GLN A 125 -5.89 -2.68 -20.79
CA GLN A 125 -6.93 -1.69 -21.09
C GLN A 125 -6.53 -0.80 -22.27
N ILE A 126 -5.27 -0.35 -22.34
CA ILE A 126 -4.75 0.41 -23.47
C ILE A 126 -4.81 -0.43 -24.76
N ARG A 127 -4.35 -1.69 -24.71
CA ARG A 127 -4.42 -2.62 -25.84
C ARG A 127 -5.85 -2.81 -26.33
N GLN A 128 -6.80 -2.99 -25.43
CA GLN A 128 -8.22 -3.12 -25.78
C GLN A 128 -8.79 -1.84 -26.41
N THR A 129 -8.40 -0.67 -25.90
CA THR A 129 -8.82 0.63 -26.44
C THR A 129 -8.29 0.84 -27.86
N ILE A 130 -7.01 0.52 -28.09
CA ILE A 130 -6.39 0.58 -29.42
C ILE A 130 -7.13 -0.35 -30.40
N ARG A 131 -7.38 -1.60 -29.99
CA ARG A 131 -8.13 -2.58 -30.80
C ARG A 131 -9.50 -2.02 -31.23
N LYS A 132 -10.27 -1.49 -30.29
CA LYS A 132 -11.60 -0.88 -30.55
C LYS A 132 -11.51 0.32 -31.52
N CYS A 133 -10.46 1.14 -31.44
CA CYS A 133 -10.26 2.26 -32.36
C CYS A 133 -9.91 1.80 -33.79
N CYS A 134 -9.03 0.81 -33.94
CA CYS A 134 -8.65 0.28 -35.25
C CYS A 134 -9.82 -0.41 -35.97
N GLU A 135 -10.67 -1.13 -35.23
CA GLU A 135 -11.88 -1.78 -35.76
C GLU A 135 -12.90 -0.76 -36.28
N LYS A 136 -13.15 0.33 -35.51
CA LYS A 136 -14.02 1.43 -35.94
C LYS A 136 -13.49 2.18 -37.17
N ARG A 137 -12.17 2.22 -37.37
CA ARG A 137 -11.55 2.88 -38.53
C ARG A 137 -11.75 2.07 -39.82
N SER A 138 -11.68 0.73 -39.73
CA SER A 138 -11.90 -0.20 -40.87
C SER A 138 -13.29 -0.07 -41.52
N TRP A 139 -14.36 0.07 -40.71
CA TRP A 139 -15.73 0.29 -41.21
C TRP A 139 -15.86 1.57 -42.05
N LYS A 140 -15.14 2.64 -41.68
CA LYS A 140 -15.22 3.95 -42.38
C LYS A 140 -14.44 3.94 -43.70
N THR A 141 -13.42 3.11 -43.84
CA THR A 141 -12.69 2.92 -45.11
C THR A 141 -13.48 2.05 -46.09
N SER A 142 -14.19 1.03 -45.62
CA SER A 142 -15.02 0.16 -46.47
C SER A 142 -16.21 0.90 -47.09
N LYS A 143 -16.83 1.84 -46.37
CA LYS A 143 -17.91 2.71 -46.91
C LYS A 143 -17.43 3.83 -47.84
N ARG A 144 -16.12 4.00 -48.06
CA ARG A 144 -15.56 4.97 -49.02
C ARG A 144 -15.24 4.35 -50.40
N THR A 145 -15.39 3.03 -50.57
CA THR A 145 -15.06 2.35 -51.84
C THR A 145 -16.24 2.27 -52.82
N THR A 146 -17.38 2.90 -52.54
CA THR A 146 -18.55 2.90 -53.43
C THR A 146 -18.97 4.26 -53.98
N ILE A 147 -18.14 5.30 -53.84
CA ILE A 147 -18.39 6.61 -54.48
C ILE A 147 -17.11 7.13 -55.12
N SER A 148 -16.85 6.72 -56.38
CA SER A 148 -16.25 7.55 -57.43
C SER A 148 -15.91 6.71 -58.66
N THR A 149 -16.88 6.52 -59.56
CA THR A 149 -16.58 6.54 -60.99
C THR A 149 -16.59 8.01 -61.40
N ASP A 150 -15.43 8.65 -61.47
CA ASP A 150 -15.14 9.46 -62.66
C ASP A 150 -13.68 9.88 -62.76
N THR A 151 -13.33 10.12 -64.02
CA THR A 151 -12.02 10.34 -64.61
C THR A 151 -11.39 11.70 -64.26
N ASN A 152 -10.05 11.74 -64.37
CA ASN A 152 -9.11 12.87 -64.28
C ASN A 152 -8.50 13.25 -62.91
N GLY A 153 -7.16 13.22 -62.86
CA GLY A 153 -6.31 13.61 -61.71
C GLY A 153 -6.29 15.14 -61.43
N PRO A 154 -5.49 15.62 -60.45
CA PRO A 154 -4.04 15.51 -60.52
C PRO A 154 -3.31 15.19 -59.20
N LYS A 155 -2.01 14.90 -59.35
CA LYS A 155 -1.00 14.63 -58.32
C LYS A 155 -1.13 15.53 -57.09
N ARG A 156 -1.53 14.96 -55.94
CA ARG A 156 -1.31 15.56 -54.60
C ARG A 156 -0.89 14.48 -53.61
N LYS A 157 0.19 13.79 -53.95
CA LYS A 157 0.91 12.94 -53.01
C LYS A 157 1.64 13.85 -52.00
N GLU A 158 1.70 13.41 -50.74
CA GLU A 158 2.81 13.74 -49.83
C GLU A 158 2.81 15.12 -49.14
N LYS A 159 1.78 15.44 -48.33
CA LYS A 159 1.90 16.51 -47.30
C LYS A 159 1.25 16.22 -45.95
N ARG A 160 0.84 15.00 -45.65
CA ARG A 160 0.07 14.71 -44.41
C ARG A 160 0.65 13.64 -43.50
N LEU A 161 1.70 12.93 -43.91
CA LEU A 161 2.41 11.96 -43.07
C LEU A 161 3.55 12.58 -42.24
N LEU A 162 3.96 13.81 -42.56
CA LEU A 162 5.01 14.55 -41.84
C LEU A 162 4.48 15.43 -40.68
N ALA A 163 3.17 15.67 -40.59
CA ALA A 163 2.60 16.44 -39.47
C ALA A 163 2.29 15.55 -38.26
N GLU A 164 1.82 14.33 -38.49
CA GLU A 164 1.39 13.41 -37.42
C GLU A 164 2.57 12.65 -36.78
N THR A 165 3.70 12.53 -37.48
CA THR A 165 4.92 11.92 -36.96
C THR A 165 5.76 12.86 -36.10
N VAL A 166 5.67 14.19 -36.35
CA VAL A 166 6.43 15.20 -35.60
C VAL A 166 5.82 15.47 -34.21
N GLU A 167 4.50 15.37 -34.04
CA GLU A 167 3.86 15.54 -32.73
C GLU A 167 4.18 14.37 -31.77
N VAL A 168 4.25 13.14 -32.29
CA VAL A 168 4.52 11.95 -31.47
C VAL A 168 5.98 11.89 -31.01
N THR A 169 6.93 12.36 -31.84
CA THR A 169 8.34 12.43 -31.44
C THR A 169 8.62 13.56 -30.46
N PHE A 170 7.95 14.72 -30.60
CA PHE A 170 8.08 15.84 -29.68
C PHE A 170 7.63 15.46 -28.26
N HIS A 171 6.53 14.72 -28.12
CA HIS A 171 6.01 14.33 -26.80
C HIS A 171 6.90 13.29 -26.09
N MET A 172 7.53 12.39 -26.85
CA MET A 172 8.51 11.44 -26.32
C MET A 172 9.80 12.12 -25.87
N GLN A 173 10.30 13.12 -26.61
CA GLN A 173 11.51 13.87 -26.22
C GLN A 173 11.30 14.77 -25.00
N THR A 174 10.13 15.40 -24.83
CA THR A 174 9.81 16.18 -23.62
C THR A 174 9.75 15.32 -22.36
N SER A 175 9.32 14.06 -22.48
CA SER A 175 9.21 13.13 -21.36
C SER A 175 10.59 12.69 -20.86
N VAL A 176 11.54 12.44 -21.79
CA VAL A 176 12.92 12.07 -21.47
C VAL A 176 13.68 13.23 -20.81
N LEU A 177 13.51 14.47 -21.29
CA LEU A 177 14.12 15.65 -20.67
C LEU A 177 13.57 15.96 -19.27
N HIS A 178 12.31 15.62 -18.99
CA HIS A 178 11.73 15.77 -17.65
C HIS A 178 12.33 14.75 -16.66
N LEU A 179 12.56 13.52 -17.12
CA LEU A 179 13.21 12.48 -16.32
C LEU A 179 14.68 12.79 -16.02
N GLU A 180 15.42 13.37 -16.96
CA GLU A 180 16.82 13.78 -16.72
C GLU A 180 16.93 14.97 -15.76
N LYS A 181 16.01 15.94 -15.81
CA LYS A 181 15.97 17.08 -14.85
C LYS A 181 15.58 16.66 -13.44
N VAL A 182 14.71 15.66 -13.28
CA VAL A 182 14.38 15.11 -11.96
C VAL A 182 15.58 14.33 -11.38
N ALA A 183 16.36 13.66 -12.24
CA ALA A 183 17.55 12.92 -11.81
C ALA A 183 18.72 13.81 -11.36
N THR A 184 18.88 15.02 -11.91
CA THR A 184 19.95 15.96 -11.50
C THR A 184 19.64 16.67 -10.18
N HIS A 185 18.37 16.87 -9.83
CA HIS A 185 17.98 17.53 -8.57
C HIS A 185 18.07 16.64 -7.32
N VAL A 186 18.26 15.33 -7.50
CA VAL A 186 18.44 14.33 -6.42
C VAL A 186 19.93 14.08 -6.10
N LYS A 187 20.85 14.64 -6.91
CA LYS A 187 22.31 14.52 -6.72
C LYS A 187 22.99 15.83 -6.29
N SER A 188 22.21 16.83 -5.87
CA SER A 188 22.70 18.05 -5.18
C SER A 188 22.14 18.10 -3.78
#